data_AF-A0A928VJ57-F1
#
_entry.id   AF-A0A928VJ57-F1
#
_cell.length_a   1.000
_cell.length_b   1.000
_cell.length_c   1.000
_cell.angle_alpha   90.00
_cell.angle_beta   90.00
_cell.angle_gamma   90.00
#
_symmetry.space_group_name_H-M   'P 1'
#
loop_
_entity.id
_entity.type
_entity.pdbx_description
1 polymer ?
#
loop_
_entity_poly.entity_id
_entity_poly.type
_entity_poly.pdbx_seq_one_letter_code
_entity_poly.pdbx_strand_id
1 'polypeptide(L)'
;MGLPWYRVHTVLVNDPGRLIATHLMHTALVAGWAGSMALYELAIFDPSDPVLNPMWRQGMFVLPFMARLGVTSSWGGWSVTGETVTDPGFWSFEGVAAAHIVLSGLLFLAACWHWVYWDLELFRDPRTGEPALDLPKMFGIHLF
;
A
#
# COMPACT_ATOMS: atom_id res chain seq x y z
N MET A 1 18.40 31.40 -12.05
CA MET A 1 17.82 31.05 -10.73
C MET A 1 17.44 29.58 -10.76
N GLY A 2 17.74 28.82 -9.71
CA GLY A 2 17.33 27.41 -9.60
C GLY A 2 15.83 27.25 -9.35
N LEU A 3 15.37 26.00 -9.26
CA LEU A 3 13.98 25.70 -8.89
C LEU A 3 13.71 26.09 -7.42
N PRO A 4 12.59 26.78 -7.12
CA PRO A 4 12.14 26.97 -5.74
C PRO A 4 11.83 25.63 -5.05
N TRP A 5 11.96 25.58 -3.72
CA TRP A 5 11.76 24.35 -2.92
C TRP A 5 10.40 23.68 -3.14
N TYR A 6 9.34 24.46 -3.34
CA TYR A 6 7.98 23.95 -3.55
C TYR A 6 7.73 23.44 -4.99
N ARG A 7 8.72 23.50 -5.87
CA ARG A 7 8.64 23.00 -7.27
C ARG A 7 9.58 21.82 -7.54
N VAL A 8 10.24 21.25 -6.53
CA VAL A 8 11.24 20.19 -6.75
C VAL A 8 10.71 18.97 -7.50
N HIS A 9 9.42 18.64 -7.37
CA HIS A 9 8.82 17.51 -8.07
C HIS A 9 8.41 17.81 -9.54
N THR A 10 8.52 19.06 -10.02
CA THR A 10 8.20 19.37 -11.43
C THR A 10 9.16 18.74 -12.42
N VAL A 11 10.31 18.24 -11.96
CA VAL A 11 11.28 17.50 -12.79
C VAL A 11 10.71 16.20 -13.37
N LEU A 12 9.58 15.71 -12.84
CA LEU A 12 8.94 14.46 -13.25
C LEU A 12 7.96 14.63 -14.43
N VAL A 13 7.58 15.87 -14.77
CA VAL A 13 6.46 16.14 -15.70
C VAL A 13 6.70 15.57 -17.10
N ASN A 14 7.95 15.57 -17.58
CA ASN A 14 8.34 15.02 -18.88
C ASN A 14 9.23 13.76 -18.75
N ASP A 15 9.16 13.05 -17.61
CA ASP A 15 9.93 11.84 -17.35
C ASP A 15 9.00 10.71 -16.86
N PRO A 16 8.33 9.98 -17.76
CA PRO A 16 7.35 8.97 -17.40
C PRO A 16 7.92 7.82 -16.55
N GLY A 17 9.16 7.40 -16.82
CA GLY A 17 9.82 6.34 -16.06
C GLY A 17 10.02 6.73 -14.60
N ARG A 18 10.54 7.94 -14.34
CA ARG A 18 10.70 8.44 -12.96
C ARG A 18 9.38 8.83 -12.32
N LEU A 19 8.40 9.30 -13.09
CA LEU A 19 7.06 9.53 -12.58
C LEU A 19 6.46 8.23 -12.01
N ILE A 20 6.53 7.12 -12.76
CA ILE A 20 6.11 5.78 -12.30
C ILE A 20 6.90 5.37 -11.05
N ALA A 21 8.22 5.56 -11.03
CA ALA A 21 9.04 5.25 -9.87
C ALA A 21 8.57 5.99 -8.60
N THR A 22 8.23 7.27 -8.71
CA THR A 22 7.71 8.03 -7.56
C THR A 22 6.31 7.60 -7.13
N HIS A 23 5.43 7.21 -8.06
CA HIS A 23 4.14 6.60 -7.72
C HIS A 23 4.32 5.26 -7.01
N LEU A 24 5.26 4.42 -7.46
CA LEU A 24 5.60 3.16 -6.79
C LEU A 24 6.14 3.39 -5.39
N MET A 25 7.05 4.36 -5.21
CA MET A 25 7.57 4.72 -3.89
C MET A 25 6.46 5.21 -2.96
N HIS A 26 5.57 6.10 -3.42
CA HIS A 26 4.43 6.54 -2.64
C HIS A 26 3.53 5.36 -2.23
N THR A 27 3.22 4.46 -3.18
CA THR A 27 2.41 3.26 -2.91
C THR A 27 3.11 2.33 -1.91
N ALA A 28 4.43 2.16 -2.01
CA ALA A 28 5.23 1.38 -1.07
C ALA A 28 5.14 1.94 0.35
N LEU A 29 5.24 3.28 0.51
CA LEU A 29 5.10 3.95 1.79
C LEU A 29 3.71 3.74 2.40
N VAL A 30 2.65 3.84 1.60
CA VAL A 30 1.27 3.63 2.07
C VAL A 30 1.04 2.16 2.47
N ALA A 31 1.53 1.19 1.67
CA ALA A 31 1.45 -0.23 2.03
C ALA A 31 2.25 -0.54 3.31
N GLY A 32 3.44 0.05 3.46
CA GLY A 32 4.27 -0.09 4.66
C GLY A 32 3.60 0.51 5.90
N TRP A 33 2.93 1.66 5.75
CA TRP A 33 2.11 2.25 6.80
C TRP A 33 0.95 1.33 7.21
N ALA A 34 0.21 0.76 6.24
CA ALA A 34 -0.92 -0.11 6.53
C ALA A 34 -0.49 -1.36 7.32
N GLY A 35 0.61 -2.02 6.89
CA GLY A 35 1.17 -3.16 7.62
C GLY A 35 1.68 -2.78 9.01
N SER A 36 2.40 -1.66 9.13
CA SER A 36 2.96 -1.20 10.41
C SER A 36 1.86 -0.80 11.41
N MET A 37 0.81 -0.13 10.93
CA MET A 37 -0.33 0.25 11.76
C MET A 37 -1.09 -0.98 12.26
N ALA A 38 -1.29 -1.99 11.40
CA ALA A 38 -1.91 -3.26 11.81
C ALA A 38 -1.08 -4.00 12.85
N LEU A 39 0.25 -4.09 12.68
CA LEU A 39 1.15 -4.68 13.67
C LEU A 39 1.13 -3.92 15.00
N TYR A 40 1.11 -2.58 14.95
CA TYR A 40 1.00 -1.75 16.15
C TYR A 40 -0.31 -2.00 16.89
N GLU A 41 -1.46 -1.97 16.19
CA GLU A 41 -2.75 -2.24 16.81
C GLU A 41 -2.82 -3.64 17.41
N LEU A 42 -2.34 -4.67 16.70
CA LEU A 42 -2.27 -6.03 17.22
C LEU A 42 -1.41 -6.15 18.48
N ALA A 43 -0.35 -5.36 18.60
CA ALA A 43 0.53 -5.38 19.77
C ALA A 43 -0.14 -4.80 21.04
N ILE A 44 -1.18 -3.97 20.89
CA ILE A 44 -1.85 -3.29 22.01
C ILE A 44 -3.32 -3.67 22.18
N PHE A 45 -3.92 -4.37 21.21
CA PHE A 45 -5.32 -4.76 21.24
C PHE A 45 -5.57 -5.85 22.28
N ASP A 46 -6.57 -5.64 23.13
CA ASP A 46 -7.08 -6.62 24.09
C ASP A 46 -8.34 -7.31 23.54
N PRO A 47 -8.27 -8.58 23.12
CA PRO A 47 -9.41 -9.32 22.57
C PRO A 47 -10.30 -9.97 23.64
N SER A 48 -10.04 -9.78 24.94
CA SER A 48 -10.66 -10.59 26.01
C SER A 48 -12.15 -10.33 26.23
N ASP A 49 -12.65 -9.13 25.91
CA ASP A 49 -14.06 -8.75 26.11
C ASP A 49 -14.60 -7.96 24.91
N PRO A 50 -15.22 -8.64 23.92
CA PRO A 50 -15.83 -7.96 22.78
C PRO A 50 -17.14 -7.22 23.14
N VAL A 51 -17.69 -7.40 24.34
CA VAL A 51 -18.95 -6.77 24.76
C VAL A 51 -18.69 -5.41 25.39
N LEU A 52 -17.84 -5.33 26.43
CA LEU A 52 -17.57 -4.08 27.15
C LEU A 52 -16.26 -3.41 26.73
N ASN A 53 -15.34 -4.13 26.09
CA ASN A 53 -14.07 -3.59 25.58
C ASN A 53 -13.84 -3.85 24.07
N PRO A 54 -14.82 -3.58 23.17
CA PRO A 54 -14.63 -3.78 21.73
C PRO A 54 -13.57 -2.83 21.12
N MET A 55 -13.09 -3.16 19.92
CA MET A 55 -12.02 -2.44 19.21
C MET A 55 -12.18 -0.91 19.15
N TRP A 56 -13.40 -0.40 18.98
CA TRP A 56 -13.67 1.03 18.90
C TRP A 56 -13.48 1.77 20.24
N ARG A 57 -13.52 1.06 21.38
CA ARG A 57 -13.18 1.63 22.70
C ARG A 57 -11.69 1.73 22.95
N GLN A 58 -10.90 0.93 22.24
CA GLN A 58 -9.45 0.83 22.42
C GLN A 58 -8.68 1.73 21.44
N GLY A 59 -9.37 2.54 20.64
CA GLY A 59 -8.73 3.41 19.65
C GLY A 59 -8.17 2.67 18.44
N MET A 60 -8.67 1.47 18.14
CA MET A 60 -8.29 0.73 16.93
C MET A 60 -8.85 1.43 15.69
N PHE A 61 -7.98 1.67 14.71
CA PHE A 61 -8.32 2.35 13.48
C PHE A 61 -8.38 1.39 12.29
N VAL A 62 -7.38 0.52 12.07
CA VAL A 62 -7.31 -0.35 10.88
C VAL A 62 -7.95 -1.73 11.08
N LEU A 63 -7.97 -2.27 12.31
CA LEU A 63 -8.70 -3.51 12.64
C LEU A 63 -10.17 -3.51 12.17
N PRO A 64 -10.99 -2.46 12.38
CA PRO A 64 -12.36 -2.45 11.88
C PRO A 64 -12.46 -2.49 10.34
N PHE A 65 -11.48 -1.93 9.60
CA PHE A 65 -11.49 -2.02 8.14
C PHE A 65 -11.20 -3.44 7.65
N MET A 66 -10.31 -4.15 8.34
CA MET A 66 -10.03 -5.57 8.08
C MET A 66 -11.25 -6.44 8.41
N ALA A 67 -11.85 -6.25 9.59
CA ALA A 67 -13.04 -6.98 10.03
C ALA A 67 -14.25 -6.76 9.12
N ARG A 68 -14.44 -5.53 8.61
CA ARG A 68 -15.49 -5.20 7.64
C ARG A 68 -15.47 -6.08 6.39
N LEU A 69 -14.29 -6.57 5.99
CA LEU A 69 -14.09 -7.40 4.80
C LEU A 69 -13.85 -8.89 5.12
N GLY A 70 -14.13 -9.32 6.36
CA GLY A 70 -14.11 -10.73 6.75
C GLY A 70 -12.82 -11.23 7.42
N VAL A 71 -11.83 -10.37 7.65
CA VAL A 71 -10.64 -10.73 8.44
C VAL A 71 -10.96 -10.52 9.91
N THR A 72 -11.33 -11.60 10.61
CA THR A 72 -11.85 -11.53 11.98
C THR A 72 -11.03 -12.27 13.02
N SER A 73 -10.07 -13.09 12.59
CA SER A 73 -9.33 -14.01 13.46
C SER A 73 -7.83 -13.71 13.49
N SER A 74 -7.17 -14.12 14.58
CA SER A 74 -5.73 -13.97 14.81
C SER A 74 -5.04 -15.33 14.93
N TRP A 75 -3.76 -15.41 14.54
CA TRP A 75 -2.89 -16.56 14.85
C TRP A 75 -2.70 -16.79 16.36
N GLY A 76 -3.04 -15.81 17.20
CA GLY A 76 -3.13 -15.94 18.66
C GLY A 76 -4.34 -16.73 19.16
N GLY A 77 -5.19 -17.26 18.26
CA GLY A 77 -6.27 -18.18 18.59
C GLY A 77 -7.58 -17.51 19.05
N TRP A 78 -7.76 -16.23 18.73
CA TRP A 78 -8.97 -15.46 19.07
C TRP A 78 -9.63 -14.86 17.82
N SER A 79 -10.91 -14.55 17.94
CA SER A 79 -11.72 -13.80 16.96
C SER A 79 -12.26 -12.51 17.58
N VAL A 80 -12.47 -11.47 16.76
CA VAL A 80 -13.09 -10.20 17.19
C VAL A 80 -14.51 -10.36 17.75
N THR A 81 -15.17 -11.51 17.52
CA THR A 81 -16.47 -11.86 18.08
C THR A 81 -16.39 -12.65 19.39
N GLY A 82 -15.19 -12.93 19.91
CA GLY A 82 -14.96 -13.65 21.16
C GLY A 82 -14.82 -15.16 21.02
N GLU A 83 -14.77 -15.69 19.81
CA GLU A 83 -14.57 -17.13 19.57
C GLU A 83 -13.10 -17.52 19.80
N THR A 84 -12.89 -18.73 20.31
CA THR A 84 -11.58 -19.39 20.28
C THR A 84 -11.39 -20.08 18.94
N VAL A 85 -10.33 -19.71 18.22
CA VAL A 85 -10.05 -20.19 16.86
C VAL A 85 -8.82 -21.08 16.89
N THR A 86 -8.92 -22.30 16.35
CA THR A 86 -7.80 -23.27 16.32
C THR A 86 -6.92 -23.11 15.09
N ASP A 87 -7.49 -22.74 13.95
CA ASP A 87 -6.78 -22.45 12.71
C ASP A 87 -7.47 -21.31 11.95
N PRO A 88 -6.96 -20.07 12.01
CA PRO A 88 -7.50 -18.94 11.25
C PRO A 88 -7.02 -18.94 9.78
N GLY A 89 -6.16 -19.88 9.37
CA GLY A 89 -5.51 -19.88 8.06
C GLY A 89 -4.53 -18.72 7.87
N PHE A 90 -4.16 -18.44 6.62
CA PHE A 90 -3.22 -17.35 6.31
C PHE A 90 -3.84 -15.95 6.46
N TRP A 91 -5.11 -15.77 6.11
CA TRP A 91 -5.77 -14.46 6.11
C TRP A 91 -6.28 -14.04 7.51
N SER A 92 -5.42 -14.17 8.51
CA SER A 92 -5.56 -13.54 9.82
C SER A 92 -5.13 -12.07 9.77
N PHE A 93 -5.33 -11.31 10.85
CA PHE A 93 -4.80 -9.94 10.95
C PHE A 93 -3.27 -9.89 10.75
N GLU A 94 -2.53 -10.84 11.32
CA GLU A 94 -1.07 -10.93 11.17
C GLU A 94 -0.67 -11.23 9.73
N GLY A 95 -1.39 -12.14 9.06
CA GLY A 95 -1.12 -12.47 7.66
C GLY A 95 -1.39 -11.31 6.72
N VAL A 96 -2.46 -10.54 6.95
CA VAL A 96 -2.73 -9.29 6.20
C VAL A 96 -1.61 -8.27 6.45
N ALA A 97 -1.17 -8.10 7.69
CA ALA A 97 -0.09 -7.18 8.02
C ALA A 97 1.23 -7.58 7.34
N ALA A 98 1.59 -8.87 7.42
CA ALA A 98 2.78 -9.42 6.76
C ALA A 98 2.73 -9.24 5.24
N ALA A 99 1.57 -9.50 4.60
CA ALA A 99 1.38 -9.30 3.18
C ALA A 99 1.62 -7.85 2.75
N HIS A 100 1.15 -6.87 3.54
CA HIS A 100 1.39 -5.45 3.26
C HIS A 100 2.86 -5.03 3.40
N ILE A 101 3.58 -5.58 4.39
CA ILE A 101 5.02 -5.32 4.55
C ILE A 101 5.82 -5.90 3.37
N VAL A 102 5.51 -7.13 2.94
CA VAL A 102 6.15 -7.74 1.77
C VAL A 102 5.84 -6.94 0.51
N LEU A 103 4.57 -6.56 0.30
CA LEU A 103 4.16 -5.71 -0.82
C LEU A 103 4.93 -4.38 -0.84
N SER A 104 5.08 -3.72 0.31
CA SER A 104 5.87 -2.49 0.45
C SER A 104 7.31 -2.69 -0.02
N GLY A 105 7.98 -3.77 0.40
CA GLY A 105 9.34 -4.09 -0.02
C GLY A 105 9.45 -4.33 -1.53
N LEU A 106 8.51 -5.07 -2.12
CA LEU A 106 8.49 -5.33 -3.57
C LEU A 106 8.28 -4.03 -4.37
N LEU A 107 7.34 -3.18 -3.95
CA LEU A 107 7.08 -1.88 -4.59
C LEU A 107 8.28 -0.94 -4.46
N PHE A 108 8.97 -0.95 -3.32
CA PHE A 108 10.20 -0.18 -3.12
C PHE A 108 11.29 -0.59 -4.11
N LEU A 109 11.54 -1.90 -4.26
CA LEU A 109 12.52 -2.41 -5.22
C LEU A 109 12.14 -2.05 -6.67
N ALA A 110 10.85 -2.17 -7.02
CA ALA A 110 10.36 -1.75 -8.33
C ALA A 110 10.54 -0.25 -8.58
N ALA A 111 10.33 0.60 -7.56
CA ALA A 111 10.58 2.04 -7.65
C ALA A 111 12.06 2.33 -7.97
N CYS A 112 13.00 1.65 -7.30
CA CYS A 112 14.43 1.78 -7.60
C CYS A 112 14.74 1.40 -9.05
N TRP A 113 14.19 0.29 -9.53
CA TRP A 113 14.40 -0.16 -10.91
C TRP A 113 13.88 0.86 -11.93
N HIS A 114 12.62 1.30 -11.79
CA HIS A 114 12.02 2.28 -12.71
C HIS A 114 12.73 3.65 -12.69
N TRP A 115 13.31 4.03 -11.55
CA TRP A 115 14.08 5.26 -11.45
C TRP A 115 15.39 5.20 -12.25
N VAL A 116 16.11 4.08 -12.14
CA VAL A 116 17.40 3.86 -12.80
C VAL A 116 17.19 3.66 -14.31
N TYR A 117 16.25 2.79 -14.68
CA TYR A 117 15.93 2.44 -16.07
C TYR A 117 14.77 3.27 -16.60
N TRP A 118 14.89 4.60 -16.53
CA TRP A 118 13.83 5.54 -16.88
C TRP A 118 13.63 5.71 -18.39
N ASP A 119 14.71 5.57 -19.19
CA ASP A 119 14.70 5.86 -20.63
C ASP A 119 14.33 4.61 -21.46
N LEU A 120 13.08 4.17 -21.32
CA LEU A 120 12.53 3.07 -22.09
C LEU A 120 11.84 3.59 -23.36
N GLU A 121 12.01 2.88 -24.48
CA GLU A 121 11.36 3.22 -25.76
C GLU A 121 9.82 3.25 -25.65
N LEU A 122 9.25 2.46 -24.73
CA LEU A 122 7.82 2.48 -24.42
C LEU A 122 7.29 3.89 -24.07
N PHE A 123 8.13 4.74 -23.49
CA PHE A 123 7.74 6.07 -23.03
C PHE A 123 7.94 7.17 -24.09
N ARG A 124 8.33 6.79 -25.32
CA ARG A 124 8.66 7.72 -26.42
C ARG A 124 7.55 7.70 -27.47
N ASP A 125 7.22 8.86 -28.04
CA ASP A 125 6.40 8.91 -29.26
C ASP A 125 7.24 8.39 -30.44
N PRO A 126 6.81 7.31 -31.12
CA PRO A 126 7.60 6.73 -32.22
C PRO A 126 7.86 7.68 -33.40
N ARG A 127 7.10 8.78 -33.50
CA ARG A 127 7.23 9.76 -34.59
C ARG A 127 8.25 10.86 -34.30
N THR A 128 8.43 11.21 -33.03
CA THR A 128 9.25 12.37 -32.61
C THR A 128 10.44 11.97 -31.74
N GLY A 129 10.42 10.81 -31.10
CA GLY A 129 11.40 10.41 -30.09
C GLY A 129 11.29 11.21 -28.78
N GLU A 130 10.26 12.03 -28.61
CA GLU A 130 10.02 12.78 -27.38
C GLU A 130 9.23 11.93 -26.36
N PRO A 131 9.40 12.15 -25.04
CA PRO A 131 8.57 11.50 -24.04
C PRO A 131 7.09 11.81 -24.25
N ALA A 132 6.24 10.78 -24.29
CA ALA A 132 4.82 10.94 -24.55
C ALA A 132 3.96 9.92 -23.81
N LEU A 133 2.78 10.37 -23.37
CA LEU A 133 1.76 9.54 -22.74
C LEU A 133 0.43 9.75 -23.46
N ASP A 134 -0.13 8.68 -24.03
CA ASP A 134 -1.48 8.67 -24.61
C ASP A 134 -2.53 8.56 -23.49
N LEU A 135 -2.74 9.68 -22.78
CA LEU A 135 -3.59 9.75 -21.60
C LEU A 135 -5.03 9.26 -21.85
N PRO A 136 -5.70 9.57 -22.99
CA PRO A 136 -7.03 9.02 -23.28
C PRO A 136 -7.06 7.49 -23.32
N LYS A 137 -6.05 6.85 -23.94
CA LYS A 137 -5.97 5.39 -23.97
C LYS A 137 -5.67 4.81 -22.58
N MET A 138 -4.72 5.41 -21.86
CA MET A 138 -4.39 4.98 -20.49
C MET A 138 -5.61 5.04 -19.55
N PHE A 139 -6.42 6.09 -19.67
CA PHE A 139 -7.68 6.20 -18.92
C PHE A 139 -8.62 5.04 -19.23
N GLY A 140 -8.81 4.70 -20.52
CA GLY A 140 -9.62 3.56 -20.92
C GLY A 140 -9.09 2.22 -20.39
N ILE A 141 -7.77 2.04 -20.35
CA ILE A 141 -7.14 0.84 -19.79
C ILE A 141 -7.37 0.73 -18.28
N HIS A 142 -7.21 1.82 -17.53
CA HIS A 142 -7.39 1.79 -16.07
C HIS A 142 -8.87 1.68 -15.63
N LEU A 143 -9.80 2.09 -16.50
CA LEU A 143 -11.24 2.03 -16.20
C LEU A 143 -11.85 0.64 -16.46
N PHE A 144 -11.26 -0.15 -17.35
CA PHE A 144 -11.72 -1.49 -17.71
C PHE A 144 -11.30 -2.53 -16.68
#